data_AF-G0W8H9-F1
#
_entry.id   AF-G0W8H9-F1
#
_cell.length_a   1.000
_cell.length_b   1.000
_cell.length_c   1.000
_cell.angle_alpha   90.00
_cell.angle_beta   90.00
_cell.angle_gamma   90.00
#
_symmetry.space_group_name_H-M   'P 1'
#
loop_
_entity.id
_entity.type
_entity.pdbx_description
1 polymer ?
#
loop_
_entity_poly.entity_id
_entity_poly.type
_entity_poly.pdbx_seq_one_letter_code
_entity_poly.pdbx_strand_id
1 'polypeptide(L)'
;MQQVTPKYSVTSYSKLIFPTPRSCKSTQTKTSSNNIHSQQTSTPPSSPTSYSSKLDQKTLESIPLTLFTNKIASFLSETAKKYSTTRINNDVQSLKSFINEITKRSKSKRNILLLATYYFQKLYTSLSTCPVSTIPEFAFCAKRSFLTCIIIAHKYLNDSTFSMESWSLISGLNKKALSTIERWCLGKLDYNLFVDDLQFGSWQRKCLFQLPQTANLLNKKRSAEVCVADDIVSMKRLHC
;
A
#
# COMPACT_ATOMS: atom_id res chain seq x y z
N MET A 1 31.06 -50.69 0.38
CA MET A 1 30.25 -49.61 -0.21
C MET A 1 28.83 -49.73 0.32
N GLN A 2 28.48 -48.99 1.36
CA GLN A 2 27.12 -48.96 1.93
C GLN A 2 26.44 -47.67 1.50
N GLN A 3 25.23 -47.80 0.93
CA GLN A 3 24.40 -46.69 0.51
C GLN A 3 23.64 -46.13 1.73
N VAL A 4 23.71 -44.81 1.93
CA VAL A 4 22.96 -44.07 2.95
C VAL A 4 21.86 -43.30 2.24
N THR A 5 20.60 -43.65 2.50
CA THR A 5 19.41 -42.88 2.09
C THR A 5 18.79 -42.16 3.31
N PRO A 6 18.20 -40.97 3.12
CA PRO A 6 17.78 -40.12 4.24
C PRO A 6 16.37 -40.50 4.74
N LYS A 7 16.22 -40.63 6.07
CA LYS A 7 14.93 -40.72 6.75
C LYS A 7 14.42 -39.31 7.05
N TYR A 8 13.38 -38.88 6.33
CA TYR A 8 12.61 -37.68 6.66
C TYR A 8 11.55 -38.04 7.71
N SER A 9 11.68 -37.48 8.91
CA SER A 9 10.66 -37.52 9.96
C SER A 9 9.63 -36.42 9.73
N VAL A 10 8.35 -36.83 9.66
CA VAL A 10 7.19 -35.96 9.54
C VAL A 10 6.86 -35.44 10.93
N THR A 11 7.16 -34.17 11.22
CA THR A 11 6.69 -33.53 12.46
C THR A 11 5.31 -32.93 12.24
N SER A 12 4.37 -33.45 13.02
CA SER A 12 2.95 -33.11 13.08
C SER A 12 2.71 -31.68 13.55
N TYR A 13 2.06 -30.85 12.72
CA TYR A 13 1.55 -29.55 13.13
C TYR A 13 0.20 -29.73 13.83
N SER A 14 0.22 -29.70 15.16
CA SER A 14 -1.00 -29.67 15.97
C SER A 14 -1.31 -28.24 16.45
N LYS A 15 -2.54 -27.82 16.15
CA LYS A 15 -3.39 -26.86 16.87
C LYS A 15 -2.83 -25.43 17.10
N LEU A 16 -3.12 -24.54 16.16
CA LEU A 16 -3.49 -23.16 16.48
C LEU A 16 -4.99 -22.98 16.21
N ILE A 17 -5.77 -22.97 17.29
CA ILE A 17 -7.20 -22.67 17.29
C ILE A 17 -7.33 -21.15 17.21
N PHE A 18 -7.89 -20.65 16.11
CA PHE A 18 -8.34 -19.27 15.99
C PHE A 18 -9.87 -19.23 15.85
N PRO A 19 -10.56 -18.26 16.46
CA PRO A 19 -12.02 -18.20 16.49
C PRO A 19 -12.61 -18.03 15.09
N THR A 20 -13.66 -18.80 14.81
CA THR A 20 -14.42 -18.76 13.57
C THR A 20 -15.32 -17.51 13.51
N PRO A 21 -15.55 -16.92 12.31
CA PRO A 21 -16.56 -15.89 12.14
C PRO A 21 -17.96 -16.46 12.35
N ARG A 22 -18.77 -15.72 13.11
CA ARG A 22 -20.17 -16.02 13.41
C ARG A 22 -20.99 -16.09 12.11
N SER A 23 -21.58 -17.25 11.82
CA SER A 23 -22.51 -17.46 10.72
C SER A 23 -23.87 -16.84 11.07
N CYS A 24 -24.31 -15.84 10.32
CA CYS A 24 -25.69 -15.33 10.39
C CYS A 24 -26.60 -16.27 9.61
N LYS A 25 -27.45 -17.01 10.32
CA LYS A 25 -28.56 -17.78 9.73
C LYS A 25 -29.67 -16.81 9.33
N SER A 26 -30.13 -16.92 8.09
CA SER A 26 -31.37 -16.32 7.61
C SER A 26 -32.56 -17.16 8.11
N THR A 27 -33.45 -16.54 8.89
CA THR A 27 -34.76 -17.11 9.23
C THR A 27 -35.81 -16.33 8.46
N GLN A 28 -36.55 -17.04 7.60
CA GLN A 28 -37.76 -16.53 6.96
C GLN A 28 -38.92 -16.55 7.96
N THR A 29 -39.63 -15.43 8.12
CA THR A 29 -41.04 -15.41 8.56
C THR A 29 -41.79 -14.29 7.83
N LYS A 30 -43.05 -14.58 7.46
CA LYS A 30 -43.95 -13.77 6.63
C LYS A 30 -44.81 -12.81 7.47
N THR A 31 -45.23 -11.72 6.81
CA THR A 31 -46.49 -10.92 6.96
C THR A 31 -46.83 -10.24 8.29
N SER A 32 -46.85 -8.90 8.28
CA SER A 32 -48.09 -8.09 8.34
C SER A 32 -47.81 -6.59 8.42
N SER A 33 -48.68 -5.81 7.76
CA SER A 33 -48.69 -4.35 7.60
C SER A 33 -48.81 -3.58 8.93
N ASN A 34 -48.17 -2.40 9.03
CA ASN A 34 -48.81 -1.12 9.37
C ASN A 34 -47.78 0.04 9.40
N ASN A 35 -48.33 1.25 9.34
CA ASN A 35 -47.81 2.49 8.77
C ASN A 35 -47.24 3.46 9.85
N ILE A 36 -46.50 4.48 9.39
CA ILE A 36 -46.18 5.77 10.05
C ILE A 36 -44.98 5.80 11.04
N HIS A 37 -43.86 6.41 10.62
CA HIS A 37 -43.41 7.75 11.07
C HIS A 37 -41.95 8.00 10.62
N SER A 38 -41.76 9.05 9.84
CA SER A 38 -40.48 9.60 9.42
C SER A 38 -39.70 10.17 10.61
N GLN A 39 -38.53 9.61 10.91
CA GLN A 39 -37.50 10.30 11.70
C GLN A 39 -36.20 10.38 10.91
N GLN A 40 -35.85 11.61 10.58
CA GLN A 40 -34.57 12.02 10.02
C GLN A 40 -33.47 11.70 11.02
N THR A 41 -32.54 10.82 10.67
CA THR A 41 -31.25 10.72 11.35
C THR A 41 -30.29 11.70 10.69
N SER A 42 -30.08 12.85 11.32
CA SER A 42 -29.05 13.82 10.94
C SER A 42 -27.66 13.24 11.20
N THR A 43 -26.91 12.94 10.14
CA THR A 43 -25.45 12.78 10.23
C THR A 43 -24.82 14.15 10.50
N PRO A 44 -23.87 14.27 11.44
CA PRO A 44 -23.12 15.51 11.63
C PRO A 44 -22.31 15.85 10.37
N PRO A 45 -22.11 17.14 10.06
CA PRO A 45 -21.43 17.56 8.86
C PRO A 45 -19.97 17.11 8.90
N SER A 46 -19.59 16.30 7.91
CA SER A 46 -18.20 15.98 7.62
C SER A 46 -17.41 17.27 7.40
N SER A 47 -16.43 17.50 8.26
CA SER A 47 -15.42 18.55 8.08
C SER A 47 -14.78 18.41 6.69
N PRO A 48 -14.66 19.50 5.92
CA PRO A 48 -14.00 19.44 4.62
C PRO A 48 -12.50 19.24 4.82
N THR A 49 -12.04 18.00 4.79
CA THR A 49 -10.61 17.69 4.61
C THR A 49 -10.24 17.98 3.16
N SER A 50 -10.08 19.25 2.85
CA SER A 50 -9.61 19.71 1.55
C SER A 50 -8.69 20.89 1.77
N TYR A 51 -7.38 20.67 1.89
CA TYR A 51 -6.34 21.64 1.49
C TYR A 51 -4.91 21.06 1.66
N SER A 52 -4.50 20.06 0.87
CA SER A 52 -3.06 19.87 0.50
C SER A 52 -2.74 18.80 -0.58
N SER A 53 -3.68 18.27 -1.36
CA SER A 53 -3.38 17.15 -2.29
C SER A 53 -3.31 17.50 -3.79
N LYS A 54 -3.85 18.63 -4.25
CA LYS A 54 -4.00 18.91 -5.69
C LYS A 54 -2.68 19.17 -6.45
N LEU A 55 -1.64 19.65 -5.76
CA LEU A 55 -0.35 19.98 -6.39
C LEU A 55 0.54 18.75 -6.62
N ASP A 56 0.55 17.79 -5.68
CA ASP A 56 1.35 16.56 -5.79
C ASP A 56 0.70 15.53 -6.75
N GLN A 57 -0.63 15.47 -6.80
CA GLN A 57 -1.35 14.50 -7.65
C GLN A 57 -1.17 14.78 -9.15
N LYS A 58 -1.25 16.06 -9.56
CA LYS A 58 -1.06 16.47 -10.97
C LYS A 58 0.36 16.23 -11.48
N THR A 59 1.36 16.41 -10.62
CA THR A 59 2.77 16.15 -10.94
C THR A 59 3.05 14.65 -11.06
N LEU A 60 2.33 13.84 -10.28
CA LEU A 60 2.48 12.40 -10.28
C LEU A 60 1.81 11.72 -11.46
N GLU A 61 0.69 12.27 -11.93
CA GLU A 61 -0.07 11.80 -13.10
C GLU A 61 0.64 12.08 -14.43
N SER A 62 1.50 13.11 -14.50
CA SER A 62 2.23 13.46 -15.73
C SER A 62 3.37 12.50 -16.07
N ILE A 63 3.87 11.71 -15.10
CA ILE A 63 4.96 10.77 -15.33
C ILE A 63 4.44 9.55 -16.10
N PRO A 64 5.05 9.21 -17.27
CA PRO A 64 4.69 8.04 -18.06
C PRO A 64 4.61 6.76 -17.22
N LEU A 65 3.57 5.95 -17.46
CA LEU A 65 3.35 4.71 -16.71
C LEU A 65 4.56 3.76 -16.78
N THR A 66 5.28 3.75 -17.90
CA THR A 66 6.50 2.95 -18.09
C THR A 66 7.62 3.32 -17.11
N LEU A 67 7.89 4.61 -16.94
CA LEU A 67 8.89 5.12 -15.99
C LEU A 67 8.44 4.88 -14.55
N PHE A 68 7.14 5.00 -14.29
CA PHE A 68 6.57 4.71 -12.98
C PHE A 68 6.73 3.24 -12.59
N THR A 69 6.40 2.31 -13.48
CA THR A 69 6.63 0.87 -13.27
C THR A 69 8.11 0.58 -13.05
N ASN A 70 9.02 1.19 -13.83
CA ASN A 70 10.46 1.01 -13.63
C ASN A 70 10.90 1.43 -12.22
N LYS A 71 10.44 2.60 -11.74
CA LYS A 71 10.75 3.09 -10.39
C LYS A 71 10.28 2.12 -9.31
N ILE A 72 9.05 1.61 -9.43
CA ILE A 72 8.54 0.59 -8.50
C ILE A 72 9.39 -0.68 -8.58
N ALA A 73 9.68 -1.18 -9.78
CA ALA A 73 10.45 -2.41 -9.95
C ALA A 73 11.86 -2.32 -9.33
N SER A 74 12.56 -1.20 -9.55
CA SER A 74 13.85 -0.93 -8.92
C SER A 74 13.75 -0.86 -7.40
N PHE A 75 12.73 -0.17 -6.88
CA PHE A 75 12.48 -0.07 -5.43
C PHE A 75 12.22 -1.44 -4.79
N LEU A 76 11.37 -2.27 -5.40
CA LEU A 76 11.06 -3.61 -4.92
C LEU A 76 12.28 -4.52 -4.96
N SER A 77 13.07 -4.46 -6.04
CA SER A 77 14.29 -5.25 -6.20
C SER A 77 15.31 -4.94 -5.11
N GLU A 78 15.54 -3.66 -4.82
CA GLU A 78 16.47 -3.24 -3.76
C GLU A 78 15.95 -3.66 -2.37
N THR A 79 14.66 -3.46 -2.10
CA THR A 79 14.04 -3.81 -0.82
C THR A 79 14.08 -5.32 -0.55
N ALA A 80 13.89 -6.15 -1.59
CA ALA A 80 13.85 -7.60 -1.48
C ALA A 80 15.21 -8.28 -1.69
N LYS A 81 16.27 -7.53 -1.99
CA LYS A 81 17.58 -8.06 -2.39
C LYS A 81 18.15 -9.10 -1.43
N LYS A 82 18.02 -8.86 -0.13
CA LYS A 82 18.52 -9.74 0.94
C LYS A 82 17.76 -11.07 1.09
N TYR A 83 16.61 -11.20 0.43
CA TYR A 83 15.79 -12.41 0.42
C TYR A 83 15.91 -13.18 -0.90
N SER A 84 16.71 -12.69 -1.85
CA SER A 84 16.96 -13.38 -3.11
C SER A 84 17.76 -14.66 -2.85
N THR A 85 17.32 -15.75 -3.49
CA THR A 85 17.93 -17.08 -3.39
C THR A 85 18.13 -17.63 -4.79
N THR A 86 18.93 -18.68 -4.98
CA THR A 86 19.15 -19.32 -6.31
C THR A 86 17.84 -19.70 -7.02
N ARG A 87 16.78 -20.04 -6.27
CA ARG A 87 15.45 -20.36 -6.82
C ARG A 87 14.52 -19.15 -6.97
N ILE A 88 14.77 -18.06 -6.26
CA ILE A 88 13.90 -16.88 -6.18
C ILE A 88 14.70 -15.66 -6.60
N ASN A 89 14.56 -15.29 -7.87
CA ASN A 89 15.17 -14.10 -8.42
C ASN A 89 14.20 -12.90 -8.32
N ASN A 90 14.66 -11.85 -7.65
CA ASN A 90 13.95 -10.57 -7.51
C ASN A 90 14.58 -9.48 -8.40
N ASP A 91 14.97 -9.83 -9.64
CA ASP A 91 15.55 -8.88 -10.59
C ASP A 91 14.53 -7.85 -11.07
N VAL A 92 15.04 -6.66 -11.40
CA VAL A 92 14.24 -5.50 -11.80
C VAL A 92 13.38 -5.79 -13.02
N GLN A 93 13.91 -6.53 -14.01
CA GLN A 93 13.21 -6.74 -15.28
C GLN A 93 12.03 -7.72 -15.13
N SER A 94 12.24 -8.79 -14.38
CA SER A 94 11.23 -9.78 -14.01
C SER A 94 10.11 -9.16 -13.17
N LEU A 95 10.46 -8.25 -12.24
CA LEU A 95 9.49 -7.48 -11.47
C LEU A 95 8.71 -6.50 -12.35
N LYS A 96 9.39 -5.76 -13.22
CA LYS A 96 8.75 -4.83 -14.16
C LYS A 96 7.72 -5.53 -15.06
N SER A 97 8.08 -6.65 -15.67
CA SER A 97 7.18 -7.44 -16.51
C SER A 97 5.96 -7.90 -15.73
N PHE A 98 6.17 -8.42 -14.52
CA PHE A 98 5.10 -8.81 -13.61
C PHE A 98 4.16 -7.64 -13.25
N ILE A 99 4.71 -6.47 -12.89
CA ILE A 99 3.92 -5.29 -12.54
C ILE A 99 3.08 -4.84 -13.74
N ASN A 100 3.65 -4.79 -14.94
CA ASN A 100 2.90 -4.44 -16.15
C ASN A 100 1.76 -5.43 -16.44
N GLU A 101 2.01 -6.72 -16.29
CA GLU A 101 1.00 -7.75 -16.52
C GLU A 101 -0.14 -7.66 -15.50
N ILE A 102 0.18 -7.59 -14.20
CA ILE A 102 -0.83 -7.58 -13.15
C ILE A 102 -1.65 -6.30 -13.18
N THR A 103 -1.03 -5.16 -13.48
CA THR A 103 -1.72 -3.86 -13.57
C THR A 103 -2.67 -3.82 -14.76
N LYS A 104 -2.25 -4.36 -15.91
CA LYS A 104 -3.09 -4.50 -17.10
C LYS A 104 -4.31 -5.38 -16.82
N ARG A 105 -4.13 -6.54 -16.19
CA ARG A 105 -5.21 -7.51 -15.94
C ARG A 105 -6.18 -7.08 -14.84
N SER A 106 -5.68 -6.48 -13.77
CA SER A 106 -6.51 -6.02 -12.65
C SER A 106 -7.09 -4.61 -12.85
N LYS A 107 -6.72 -3.91 -13.93
CA LYS A 107 -7.08 -2.50 -14.16
C LYS A 107 -6.68 -1.60 -12.98
N SER A 108 -5.58 -1.94 -12.31
CA SER A 108 -5.11 -1.21 -11.12
C SER A 108 -4.61 0.18 -11.49
N LYS A 109 -5.18 1.20 -10.82
CA LYS A 109 -4.78 2.61 -10.98
C LYS A 109 -3.46 2.90 -10.26
N ARG A 110 -2.87 4.06 -10.58
CA ARG A 110 -1.61 4.53 -9.99
C ARG A 110 -1.64 4.59 -8.45
N ASN A 111 -2.73 5.09 -7.88
CA ASN A 111 -2.90 5.19 -6.43
C ASN A 111 -2.83 3.82 -5.72
N ILE A 112 -3.38 2.78 -6.35
CA ILE A 112 -3.32 1.40 -5.84
C ILE A 112 -1.86 0.92 -5.82
N LEU A 113 -1.10 1.19 -6.88
CA LEU A 113 0.32 0.81 -6.95
C LEU A 113 1.20 1.57 -5.95
N LEU A 114 0.94 2.86 -5.75
CA LEU A 114 1.64 3.68 -4.76
C LEU A 114 1.39 3.13 -3.36
N LEU A 115 0.13 2.88 -3.01
CA LEU A 115 -0.25 2.36 -1.71
C LEU A 115 0.30 0.95 -1.49
N ALA A 116 0.23 0.09 -2.51
CA ALA A 116 0.83 -1.25 -2.47
C ALA A 116 2.34 -1.21 -2.27
N THR A 117 3.04 -0.25 -2.89
CA THR A 117 4.50 -0.07 -2.72
C THR A 117 4.82 0.36 -1.29
N TYR A 118 4.00 1.23 -0.71
CA TYR A 118 4.13 1.63 0.70
C TYR A 118 3.90 0.44 1.66
N TYR A 119 2.84 -0.34 1.44
CA TYR A 119 2.59 -1.56 2.21
C TYR A 119 3.73 -2.57 2.08
N PHE A 120 4.29 -2.73 0.89
CA PHE A 120 5.45 -3.59 0.67
C PHE A 120 6.66 -3.14 1.49
N GLN A 121 6.94 -1.83 1.54
CA GLN A 121 8.02 -1.32 2.39
C GLN A 121 7.76 -1.61 3.88
N LYS A 122 6.54 -1.33 4.37
CA LYS A 122 6.16 -1.58 5.77
C LYS A 122 6.30 -3.06 6.12
N LEU A 123 5.85 -3.94 5.21
CA LEU A 123 6.00 -5.38 5.31
C LEU A 123 7.48 -5.76 5.45
N TYR A 124 8.35 -5.38 4.50
CA TYR A 124 9.76 -5.78 4.53
C TYR A 124 10.56 -5.14 5.68
N THR A 125 10.11 -4.01 6.20
CA THR A 125 10.63 -3.42 7.45
C THR A 125 10.32 -4.33 8.64
N SER A 126 9.08 -4.81 8.77
CA SER A 126 8.68 -5.78 9.81
C SER A 126 9.42 -7.12 9.66
N LEU A 127 9.69 -7.58 8.44
CA LEU A 127 10.46 -8.82 8.23
C LEU A 127 11.92 -8.67 8.67
N SER A 128 12.48 -7.46 8.57
CA SER A 128 13.87 -7.19 8.94
C SER A 128 14.14 -7.35 10.43
N THR A 129 13.11 -7.26 11.27
CA THR A 129 13.20 -7.46 12.72
C THR A 129 12.91 -8.91 13.12
N CYS A 130 12.47 -9.77 12.18
CA CYS A 130 12.17 -11.17 12.45
C CYS A 130 13.36 -12.08 12.10
N PRO A 131 13.61 -13.16 12.87
CA PRO A 131 14.55 -14.20 12.46
C PRO A 131 14.10 -14.85 11.16
N VAL A 132 15.05 -15.11 10.25
CA VAL A 132 14.77 -15.68 8.91
C VAL A 132 14.02 -17.00 8.98
N SER A 133 14.27 -17.84 9.99
CA SER A 133 13.58 -19.12 10.21
C SER A 133 12.07 -19.00 10.43
N THR A 134 11.59 -17.82 10.85
CA THR A 134 10.15 -17.56 11.08
C THR A 134 9.44 -17.00 9.85
N ILE A 135 10.20 -16.58 8.84
CA ILE A 135 9.67 -15.96 7.63
C ILE A 135 9.27 -17.08 6.66
N PRO A 136 8.01 -17.14 6.21
CA PRO A 136 7.59 -18.12 5.21
C PRO A 136 8.33 -17.92 3.89
N GLU A 137 8.70 -19.01 3.22
CA GLU A 137 9.43 -18.98 1.95
C GLU A 137 8.73 -18.14 0.86
N PHE A 138 7.39 -18.13 0.84
CA PHE A 138 6.64 -17.32 -0.14
C PHE A 138 6.93 -15.82 -0.01
N ALA A 139 7.33 -15.34 1.17
CA ALA A 139 7.61 -13.94 1.42
C ALA A 139 8.96 -13.49 0.85
N PHE A 140 9.85 -14.44 0.52
CA PHE A 140 11.10 -14.16 -0.17
C PHE A 140 10.88 -13.79 -1.65
N CYS A 141 9.75 -14.19 -2.22
CA CYS A 141 9.36 -13.83 -3.57
C CYS A 141 8.65 -12.48 -3.60
N ALA A 142 9.35 -11.44 -4.05
CA ALA A 142 8.81 -10.08 -4.11
C ALA A 142 7.55 -10.00 -4.98
N LYS A 143 7.43 -10.81 -6.04
CA LYS A 143 6.20 -10.87 -6.87
C LYS A 143 4.98 -11.29 -6.06
N ARG A 144 5.10 -12.31 -5.19
CA ARG A 144 3.98 -12.83 -4.38
C ARG A 144 3.60 -11.84 -3.27
N SER A 145 4.61 -11.30 -2.60
CA SER A 145 4.42 -10.27 -1.57
C SER A 145 3.79 -9.01 -2.16
N PHE A 146 4.29 -8.53 -3.31
CA PHE A 146 3.76 -7.33 -3.96
C PHE A 146 2.36 -7.54 -4.56
N LEU A 147 2.09 -8.70 -5.17
CA LEU A 147 0.73 -9.06 -5.60
C LEU A 147 -0.27 -8.93 -4.45
N THR A 148 0.10 -9.46 -3.29
CA THR A 148 -0.76 -9.43 -2.11
C THR A 148 -0.95 -8.00 -1.60
N CYS A 149 0.10 -7.17 -1.62
CA CYS A 149 -0.01 -5.75 -1.31
C CYS A 149 -0.94 -5.01 -2.28
N ILE A 150 -0.94 -5.35 -3.58
CA ILE A 150 -1.89 -4.82 -4.56
C ILE A 150 -3.32 -5.24 -4.19
N ILE A 151 -3.56 -6.50 -3.84
CA ILE A 151 -4.89 -6.98 -3.45
C ILE A 151 -5.41 -6.20 -2.23
N ILE A 152 -4.58 -6.03 -1.20
CA ILE A 152 -4.94 -5.29 0.02
C ILE A 152 -5.24 -3.82 -0.33
N ALA A 153 -4.36 -3.14 -1.07
CA ALA A 153 -4.56 -1.76 -1.49
C ALA A 153 -5.81 -1.59 -2.36
N HIS A 154 -6.10 -2.56 -3.24
CA HIS A 154 -7.29 -2.55 -4.08
C HIS A 154 -8.57 -2.70 -3.26
N LYS A 155 -8.58 -3.57 -2.25
CA LYS A 155 -9.71 -3.71 -1.32
C LYS A 155 -9.89 -2.48 -0.44
N TYR A 156 -8.81 -1.79 -0.10
CA TYR A 156 -8.85 -0.60 0.74
C TYR A 156 -9.40 0.63 0.00
N LEU A 157 -9.00 0.83 -1.27
CA LEU A 157 -9.33 2.03 -2.04
C LEU A 157 -10.62 1.94 -2.86
N ASN A 158 -11.20 0.76 -3.06
CA ASN A 158 -12.38 0.58 -3.90
C ASN A 158 -13.52 -0.06 -3.11
N ASP A 159 -14.71 0.50 -3.23
CA ASP A 159 -15.94 -0.05 -2.63
C ASP A 159 -16.35 -1.39 -3.26
N SER A 160 -15.94 -1.61 -4.52
CA SER A 160 -16.08 -2.88 -5.23
C SER A 160 -14.70 -3.46 -5.54
N THR A 161 -14.50 -4.71 -5.15
CA THR A 161 -13.21 -5.39 -5.28
C THR A 161 -13.38 -6.80 -5.82
N PHE A 162 -12.36 -7.27 -6.53
CA PHE A 162 -12.33 -8.63 -7.03
C PHE A 162 -12.34 -9.63 -5.89
N SER A 163 -13.11 -10.71 -6.06
CA SER A 163 -13.08 -11.84 -5.14
C SER A 163 -11.70 -12.52 -5.19
N MET A 164 -11.38 -13.33 -4.17
CA MET A 164 -10.15 -14.13 -4.19
C MET A 164 -10.10 -15.12 -5.36
N GLU A 165 -11.26 -15.55 -5.86
CA GLU A 165 -11.36 -16.38 -7.05
C GLU A 165 -11.00 -15.61 -8.32
N SER A 166 -11.48 -14.38 -8.46
CA SER A 166 -11.06 -13.50 -9.54
C SER A 166 -9.55 -13.19 -9.49
N TRP A 167 -8.98 -12.93 -8.30
CA TRP A 167 -7.54 -12.73 -8.15
C TRP A 167 -6.73 -14.00 -8.47
N SER A 168 -7.27 -15.18 -8.17
CA SER A 168 -6.70 -16.46 -8.57
C SER A 168 -6.63 -16.59 -10.09
N LEU A 169 -7.70 -16.20 -10.81
CA LEU A 169 -7.72 -16.19 -12.27
C LEU A 169 -6.76 -15.16 -12.88
N ILE A 170 -6.72 -13.95 -12.31
CA ILE A 170 -5.85 -12.86 -12.80
C ILE A 170 -4.36 -13.22 -12.69
N SER A 171 -3.96 -13.81 -11.56
CA SER A 171 -2.57 -14.11 -11.23
C SER A 171 -2.11 -15.52 -11.60
N GLY A 172 -3.05 -16.44 -11.86
CA GLY A 172 -2.77 -17.87 -12.03
C GLY A 172 -2.37 -18.60 -10.74
N LEU A 173 -2.44 -17.95 -9.58
CA LEU A 173 -2.10 -18.55 -8.28
C LEU A 173 -3.32 -19.19 -7.62
N ASN A 174 -3.11 -20.26 -6.85
CA ASN A 174 -4.18 -20.92 -6.12
C ASN A 174 -4.88 -19.97 -5.13
N LYS A 175 -6.21 -19.94 -5.15
CA LYS A 175 -7.07 -19.12 -4.26
C LYS A 175 -6.69 -19.26 -2.78
N LYS A 176 -6.52 -20.48 -2.28
CA LYS A 176 -6.18 -20.75 -0.87
C LYS A 176 -4.79 -20.18 -0.54
N ALA A 177 -3.83 -20.32 -1.44
CA ALA A 177 -2.50 -19.75 -1.25
C ALA A 177 -2.55 -18.21 -1.18
N LEU A 178 -3.30 -17.56 -2.08
CA LEU A 178 -3.50 -16.10 -2.05
C LEU A 178 -4.13 -15.64 -0.73
N SER A 179 -5.20 -16.30 -0.28
CA SER A 179 -5.85 -15.95 0.98
C SER A 179 -4.95 -16.15 2.21
N THR A 180 -4.08 -17.17 2.19
CA THR A 180 -3.08 -17.37 3.25
C THR A 180 -2.04 -16.26 3.28
N ILE A 181 -1.49 -15.90 2.11
CA ILE A 181 -0.49 -14.83 2.01
C ILE A 181 -1.11 -13.48 2.40
N GLU A 182 -2.35 -13.22 1.98
CA GLU A 182 -3.11 -12.02 2.36
C GLU A 182 -3.23 -11.89 3.88
N ARG A 183 -3.71 -12.94 4.56
CA ARG A 183 -3.87 -12.91 6.01
C ARG A 183 -2.53 -12.71 6.72
N TRP A 184 -1.48 -13.34 6.22
CA TRP A 184 -0.13 -13.18 6.77
C TRP A 184 0.39 -11.74 6.56
N CYS A 185 0.22 -11.15 5.38
CA CYS A 185 0.61 -9.77 5.10
C CYS A 185 -0.17 -8.78 5.98
N LEU A 186 -1.49 -8.95 6.13
CA LEU A 186 -2.31 -8.11 7.00
C LEU A 186 -1.85 -8.20 8.47
N GLY A 187 -1.50 -9.41 8.94
CA GLY A 187 -0.91 -9.60 10.26
C GLY A 187 0.41 -8.85 10.43
N LYS A 188 1.27 -8.83 9.41
CA LYS A 188 2.54 -8.05 9.44
C LYS A 188 2.35 -6.54 9.32
N LEU A 189 1.19 -6.09 8.84
CA LEU A 189 0.81 -4.68 8.78
C LEU A 189 0.04 -4.23 10.03
N ASP A 190 -0.18 -5.13 10.99
CA ASP A 190 -1.03 -4.96 12.18
C ASP A 190 -2.45 -4.50 11.83
N TYR A 191 -2.94 -4.86 10.65
CA TYR A 191 -4.20 -4.38 10.08
C TYR A 191 -4.34 -2.84 10.02
N ASN A 192 -3.26 -2.09 10.27
CA ASN A 192 -3.24 -0.65 10.21
C ASN A 192 -2.92 -0.22 8.77
N LEU A 193 -3.98 -0.09 7.99
CA LEU A 193 -3.96 0.24 6.56
C LEU A 193 -4.11 1.74 6.28
N PHE A 194 -4.60 2.51 7.26
CA PHE A 194 -4.72 3.95 7.13
C PHE A 194 -3.34 4.59 7.01
N VAL A 195 -3.22 5.56 6.10
CA VAL A 195 -2.01 6.33 5.90
C VAL A 195 -2.42 7.79 5.77
N ASP A 196 -1.80 8.64 6.57
CA ASP A 196 -1.98 10.08 6.49
C ASP A 196 -1.41 10.63 5.17
N ASP A 197 -2.13 11.55 4.52
CA ASP A 197 -1.77 12.08 3.21
C ASP A 197 -0.42 12.82 3.22
N LEU A 198 -0.10 13.54 4.29
CA LEU A 198 1.16 14.28 4.42
C LEU A 198 2.33 13.32 4.59
N GLN A 199 2.16 12.30 5.44
CA GLN A 199 3.16 11.24 5.61
C GLN A 199 3.37 10.46 4.32
N PHE A 200 2.28 10.10 3.63
CA PHE A 200 2.32 9.34 2.39
C PHE A 200 2.99 10.13 1.26
N GLY A 201 2.64 11.40 1.06
CA GLY A 201 3.27 12.28 0.07
C GLY A 201 4.75 12.50 0.35
N SER A 202 5.12 12.73 1.61
CA SER A 202 6.52 12.86 2.03
C SER A 202 7.31 11.59 1.76
N TRP A 203 6.71 10.43 2.04
CA TRP A 203 7.31 9.14 1.75
C TRP A 203 7.50 8.91 0.24
N GLN A 204 6.47 9.17 -0.58
CA GLN A 204 6.56 9.03 -2.05
C GLN A 204 7.71 9.86 -2.62
N ARG A 205 7.82 11.12 -2.18
CA ARG A 205 8.84 12.06 -2.63
C ARG A 205 10.25 11.56 -2.29
N LYS A 206 10.44 11.07 -1.06
CA LYS A 206 11.73 10.56 -0.54
C LYS A 206 12.13 9.23 -1.17
N CYS A 207 11.23 8.25 -1.19
CA CYS A 207 11.56 6.85 -1.47
C CYS A 207 11.37 6.46 -2.93
N LEU A 208 10.40 7.04 -3.65
CA LEU A 208 10.05 6.61 -5.01
C LEU A 208 10.49 7.60 -6.08
N PHE A 209 10.39 8.90 -5.79
CA PHE A 209 10.76 9.94 -6.75
C PHE A 209 12.13 10.56 -6.49
N GLN A 210 12.70 10.37 -5.30
CA GLN A 210 13.95 10.98 -4.86
C GLN A 210 13.99 12.48 -5.21
N LEU A 211 12.83 13.15 -5.11
CA LEU A 211 12.76 14.57 -5.41
C LEU A 211 13.32 15.32 -4.21
N PRO A 212 14.26 16.26 -4.41
CA PRO A 212 14.72 17.14 -3.35
C PRO A 212 13.52 17.83 -2.69
N GLN A 213 13.51 17.97 -1.36
CA GLN A 213 12.50 18.76 -0.65
C GLN A 213 12.63 20.24 -1.04
N THR A 214 11.97 20.66 -2.11
CA THR A 214 11.87 22.08 -2.49
C THR A 214 10.88 22.86 -1.62
N ALA A 215 10.30 22.22 -0.60
CA ALA A 215 9.29 22.81 0.29
C ALA A 215 9.84 23.87 1.27
N ASN A 216 11.16 23.96 1.48
CA ASN A 216 11.75 24.96 2.39
C ASN A 216 12.13 26.28 1.70
N LEU A 217 11.98 26.41 0.37
CA LEU A 217 12.38 27.62 -0.37
C LEU A 217 11.24 28.63 -0.59
N LEU A 218 9.98 28.27 -0.30
CA LEU A 218 8.85 29.20 -0.39
C LEU A 218 8.44 29.79 0.96
N ASN A 219 8.77 29.14 2.09
CA ASN A 219 8.49 29.72 3.41
C ASN A 219 9.50 30.81 3.80
N LYS A 220 10.71 30.82 3.20
CA LYS A 220 11.70 31.89 3.42
C LYS A 220 11.42 33.14 2.58
N LYS A 221 10.70 33.03 1.46
CA LYS A 221 10.35 34.19 0.62
C LYS A 221 9.24 35.04 1.23
N ARG A 222 8.27 34.44 1.95
CA ARG A 222 7.17 35.20 2.56
C ARG A 222 7.57 35.95 3.83
N SER A 223 8.51 35.44 4.61
CA SER A 223 9.06 36.17 5.78
C SER A 223 10.07 37.25 5.39
N ALA A 224 10.59 37.27 4.16
CA ALA A 224 11.50 38.30 3.67
C ALA A 224 10.78 39.47 2.95
N GLU A 225 9.54 39.30 2.51
CA GLU A 225 8.76 40.38 1.86
C GLU A 225 7.99 41.26 2.85
N VAL A 226 7.72 40.79 4.08
CA VAL A 226 7.03 41.60 5.10
C VAL A 226 7.98 42.62 5.76
N CYS A 227 9.29 42.35 5.82
CA CYS A 227 10.24 43.25 6.47
C CYS A 227 10.80 44.37 5.57
N VAL A 228 10.45 44.40 4.27
CA VAL A 228 11.00 45.41 3.31
C VAL A 228 9.99 46.53 3.01
N ALA A 229 8.73 46.37 3.39
CA ALA A 229 7.68 47.34 3.07
C ALA A 229 7.51 48.48 4.10
N ASP A 230 8.01 48.33 5.33
CA ASP A 230 7.81 49.35 6.39
C ASP A 230 8.93 50.41 6.47
N ASP A 231 10.07 50.24 5.77
CA ASP A 231 11.20 51.19 5.86
C ASP A 231 11.26 52.25 4.75
N ILE A 232 10.38 52.23 3.74
CA ILE A 232 10.43 53.17 2.60
C ILE A 232 9.53 54.42 2.79
N VAL A 233 8.62 54.43 3.78
CA VAL A 233 7.71 55.57 3.99
C VAL A 233 8.26 56.64 4.97
N SER A 234 9.34 56.37 5.70
CA SER A 234 9.80 57.29 6.77
C SER A 234 11.04 58.16 6.46
N MET A 235 11.56 58.17 5.22
CA MET A 235 12.74 58.99 4.83
C MET A 235 12.47 60.13 3.83
N LYS A 236 11.22 60.58 3.67
CA LYS A 236 10.87 61.75 2.83
C LYS A 236 10.27 62.97 3.55
N ARG A 237 10.58 63.15 4.83
CA ARG A 237 10.35 64.43 5.52
C ARG A 237 11.52 64.75 6.44
N LEU A 238 12.44 65.58 5.96
CA LEU A 238 13.23 66.57 6.71
C LEU A 238 14.35 67.07 5.78
N HIS A 239 13.99 67.95 4.85
CA HIS A 239 14.90 68.93 4.27
C HIS A 239 14.03 70.06 3.68
N CYS A 240 13.76 71.03 4.55
CA CYS A 240 13.41 72.45 4.38
C CYS A 240 12.80 72.92 5.71
#